data_AF-A0AAU9UHN9-F1
#
_entry.id   AF-A0AAU9UHN9-F1
#
_cell.length_a   1.000
_cell.length_b   1.000
_cell.length_c   1.000
_cell.angle_alpha   90.00
_cell.angle_beta   90.00
_cell.angle_gamma   90.00
#
_symmetry.space_group_name_H-M   'P 1'
#
loop_
_entity.id
_entity.type
_entity.pdbx_description
1 polymer ?
#
loop_
_entity_poly.entity_id
_entity_poly.type
_entity_poly.pdbx_seq_one_letter_code
_entity_poly.pdbx_strand_id
1 'polypeptide(L)' 'MIEKIRHTKIRKTTKATDALIHARELKWKWAGHVMRSTDQRWTTRVTSWSGPPGRRSRGRPLTRWEDDLRRRAGPD' A
#
# COMPACT_ATOMS: atom_id res chain seq x y z
N MET A 1 17.14 -17.76 -37.68
CA MET A 1 17.11 -16.28 -37.61
C MET A 1 16.10 -15.90 -36.54
N ILE A 2 16.51 -15.26 -35.44
CA ILE A 2 15.59 -14.91 -34.34
C ILE A 2 15.06 -13.50 -34.58
N GLU A 3 13.75 -13.35 -34.62
CA GLU A 3 13.09 -12.05 -34.75
C GLU A 3 13.15 -11.29 -33.42
N LYS A 4 13.78 -10.11 -33.41
CA LYS A 4 13.86 -9.26 -32.22
C LYS A 4 12.62 -8.37 -32.12
N ILE A 5 11.71 -8.71 -31.21
CA ILE A 5 10.52 -7.90 -30.91
C ILE A 5 10.79 -7.00 -29.70
N ARG A 6 10.41 -5.72 -29.80
CA ARG A 6 10.52 -4.77 -28.67
C ARG A 6 9.56 -5.14 -27.55
N HIS A 7 10.03 -5.09 -26.31
CA HIS A 7 9.25 -5.33 -25.09
C HIS A 7 7.96 -4.48 -25.02
N THR A 8 8.00 -3.23 -25.48
CA THR A 8 6.82 -2.35 -25.51
C THR A 8 5.72 -2.87 -26.44
N LYS A 9 6.07 -3.52 -27.55
CA LYS A 9 5.10 -4.12 -28.47
C LYS A 9 4.42 -5.32 -27.81
N ILE A 10 5.21 -6.16 -27.12
CA ILE A 10 4.69 -7.30 -26.35
C ILE A 10 3.70 -6.83 -25.28
N ARG A 11 4.08 -5.85 -24.44
CA ARG A 11 3.18 -5.32 -23.39
C ARG A 11 1.90 -4.68 -23.94
N LYS A 12 1.96 -4.02 -25.10
CA LYS A 12 0.76 -3.49 -25.77
C LYS A 12 -0.20 -4.61 -26.21
N THR A 13 0.35 -5.72 -26.74
CA THR A 13 -0.44 -6.87 -27.17
C THR A 13 -1.02 -7.65 -25.99
N THR A 14 -0.20 -7.96 -24.97
CA THR A 14 -0.64 -8.71 -23.79
C THR A 14 -1.43 -7.89 -22.79
N LYS A 15 -1.44 -6.55 -22.92
CA LYS A 15 -2.04 -5.60 -21.95
C LYS A 15 -1.57 -5.87 -20.51
N ALA A 16 -0.33 -6.32 -20.36
CA ALA A 16 0.21 -6.73 -19.08
C ALA A 16 0.34 -5.53 -18.13
N THR A 17 -0.41 -5.57 -17.03
CA THR A 17 -0.34 -4.57 -15.96
C THR A 17 1.06 -4.54 -15.36
N ASP A 18 1.51 -3.34 -15.01
CA ASP A 18 2.77 -3.20 -14.32
C ASP A 18 2.71 -3.81 -12.91
N ALA A 19 3.64 -4.71 -12.62
CA ALA A 19 3.66 -5.45 -11.36
C ALA A 19 3.81 -4.53 -10.15
N LEU A 20 4.60 -3.45 -10.26
CA LEU A 20 4.80 -2.50 -9.16
C LEU A 20 3.54 -1.68 -8.90
N ILE A 21 2.85 -1.27 -9.98
CA ILE A 21 1.58 -0.56 -9.87
C ILE A 21 0.53 -1.47 -9.23
N HIS A 22 0.41 -2.71 -9.71
CA HIS A 22 -0.57 -3.66 -9.19
C HIS A 22 -0.31 -4.03 -7.73
N ALA A 23 0.94 -4.29 -7.35
CA ALA A 23 1.31 -4.56 -5.97
C ALA A 23 0.99 -3.36 -5.05
N ARG A 24 1.21 -2.14 -5.52
CA ARG A 24 0.86 -0.92 -4.78
C ARG A 24 -0.65 -0.80 -4.60
N GLU A 25 -1.45 -1.07 -5.63
CA GLU A 25 -2.92 -1.05 -5.54
C GLU A 25 -3.43 -2.09 -4.54
N LEU A 26 -2.94 -3.33 -4.61
CA LEU A 26 -3.32 -4.40 -3.68
C LEU A 26 -2.96 -4.04 -2.24
N LYS A 27 -1.79 -3.46 -2.02
CA LYS A 27 -1.36 -2.98 -0.70
C LYS A 27 -2.36 -1.98 -0.10
N TRP A 28 -2.81 -1.00 -0.89
CA TRP A 28 -3.78 -0.01 -0.41
C TRP A 28 -5.19 -0.57 -0.24
N LYS A 29 -5.62 -1.48 -1.13
CA LYS A 29 -6.90 -2.21 -0.97
C LYS A 29 -6.94 -3.00 0.33
N TRP A 30 -5.85 -3.71 0.64
CA TRP A 30 -5.72 -4.45 1.88
C TRP A 30 -5.73 -3.51 3.11
N ALA A 31 -4.95 -2.43 3.07
CA ALA A 31 -4.93 -1.45 4.17
C ALA A 31 -6.32 -0.86 4.45
N GLY A 32 -7.05 -0.47 3.40
CA GLY A 32 -8.43 0.02 3.54
C GLY A 32 -9.39 -1.05 4.07
N HIS A 33 -9.25 -2.32 3.66
CA HIS A 33 -10.05 -3.42 4.19
C HIS A 33 -9.80 -3.65 5.68
N VAL A 34 -8.54 -3.62 6.11
CA VAL A 34 -8.16 -3.73 7.53
C VAL A 34 -8.75 -2.58 8.34
N MET A 35 -8.68 -1.33 7.85
CA MET A 35 -9.22 -0.17 8.56
C MET A 35 -10.75 -0.19 8.70
N ARG A 36 -11.48 -0.75 7.73
CA ARG A 36 -12.94 -0.93 7.81
C ARG A 36 -13.37 -2.12 8.68
N SER A 37 -12.43 -2.97 9.09
CA SER A 37 -12.73 -4.11 9.94
C SER A 37 -12.96 -3.61 11.38
N THR A 38 -14.20 -3.71 11.85
CA THR A 38 -14.62 -3.29 13.20
C THR A 38 -14.31 -4.32 14.28
N ASP A 39 -14.04 -5.56 13.88
CA ASP A 39 -13.57 -6.61 14.76
C ASP A 39 -12.15 -6.26 15.22
N GLN A 40 -11.93 -6.18 16.53
CA GLN A 40 -10.68 -5.81 17.20
C GLN A 40 -9.58 -6.88 17.05
N ARG A 41 -9.55 -7.52 15.88
CA ARG A 41 -8.58 -8.52 15.49
C ARG A 41 -7.18 -7.96 15.62
N TRP A 42 -6.25 -8.88 15.84
CA TRP A 42 -4.83 -8.61 15.92
C TRP A 42 -4.33 -7.79 14.72
N THR A 43 -4.83 -8.06 13.52
CA THR A 43 -4.52 -7.32 12.30
C THR A 43 -4.87 -5.84 12.39
N THR A 44 -6.05 -5.49 12.87
CA THR A 44 -6.48 -4.10 13.06
C THR A 44 -5.63 -3.43 14.14
N ARG A 45 -5.44 -4.11 15.29
CA ARG A 45 -4.65 -3.60 16.41
C ARG A 45 -3.20 -3.33 16.05
N VAL A 46 -2.54 -4.23 15.33
CA VAL A 46 -1.15 -4.05 14.90
C VAL A 46 -1.02 -2.96 13.84
N THR A 47 -1.98 -2.85 12.92
CA THR A 47 -1.94 -1.85 11.85
C THR A 47 -2.19 -0.44 12.37
N SER A 48 -3.04 -0.28 13.39
CA SER A 48 -3.29 1.00 14.06
C SER A 48 -2.29 1.32 15.19
N TRP A 49 -1.44 0.36 15.57
CA TRP A 49 -0.53 0.52 16.70
C TRP A 49 0.49 1.64 16.43
N SER A 50 0.46 2.66 17.29
CA SER A 50 1.38 3.79 17.22
C SER A 50 2.77 3.47 17.80
N GLY A 51 2.94 2.33 18.45
CA GLY A 51 4.17 1.99 19.17
C GLY A 51 4.09 2.34 20.66
N PRO A 52 5.21 2.19 21.39
CA PRO A 52 5.26 2.54 22.80
C PRO A 52 5.16 4.06 23.02
N PRO A 53 4.63 4.48 24.18
CA PRO A 53 4.51 5.90 24.53
C PRO A 53 5.90 6.56 24.61
N GLY A 54 6.01 7.80 24.14
CA GLY A 54 7.24 8.58 24.18
C GLY A 54 7.50 9.39 22.91
N ARG A 55 8.65 10.10 22.87
CA ARG A 55 9.10 10.83 21.69
C ARG A 55 10.02 9.94 20.85
N ARG A 56 9.82 9.93 19.53
CA ARG A 56 10.76 9.27 18.60
C ARG A 56 11.82 10.25 18.13
N SER A 57 12.98 9.71 17.76
CA SER A 57 14.08 10.48 17.19
C SER A 57 13.65 11.22 15.91
N ARG A 58 14.30 12.36 15.65
CA ARG A 58 14.14 13.08 14.38
C ARG A 58 14.42 12.12 13.22
N GLY A 59 13.55 12.14 12.21
CA GLY A 59 13.60 11.22 11.05
C GLY A 59 12.76 9.95 11.19
N ARG A 60 12.25 9.61 12.39
CA ARG A 60 11.31 8.50 12.59
C ARG A 60 9.99 9.00 13.19
N PRO A 61 9.23 9.81 12.44
CA PRO A 61 7.97 10.35 12.94
C PRO A 61 7.02 9.22 13.35
N LEU A 62 6.17 9.53 14.33
CA LEU A 62 5.10 8.65 14.79
C LEU A 62 3.95 8.63 13.77
N THR A 63 4.25 8.39 12.50
CA THR A 63 3.26 8.39 11.42
C THR A 63 2.63 7.02 11.34
N ARG A 64 1.29 6.97 11.46
CA ARG A 64 0.51 5.72 11.36
C ARG A 64 0.22 5.41 9.90
N TRP A 65 -0.05 4.15 9.60
CA TRP A 65 -0.61 3.76 8.30
C TRP A 65 -1.98 4.39 8.05
N GLU A 66 -2.78 4.55 9.11
CA GLU A 66 -4.04 5.31 9.07
C GLU A 66 -3.81 6.77 8.69
N ASP A 67 -2.75 7.40 9.20
CA ASP A 67 -2.42 8.79 8.87
C ASP A 67 -2.02 8.93 7.39
N ASP A 68 -1.29 7.95 6.86
CA ASP A 68 -0.96 7.88 5.43
C ASP A 68 -2.19 7.59 4.56
N LEU A 69 -3.14 6.78 5.06
CA LEU A 69 -4.40 6.50 4.40
C LEU A 69 -5.26 7.77 4.33
N ARG A 70 -5.46 8.46 5.46
CA ARG A 70 -6.15 9.76 5.53
C ARG A 70 -5.52 10.79 4.60
N ARG A 71 -4.18 10.85 4.55
CA ARG A 71 -3.47 11.77 3.64
C ARG A 71 -3.71 11.46 2.17
N ARG A 72 -3.90 10.19 1.80
CA ARG A 72 -4.10 9.75 0.41
C ARG A 72 -5.55 9.77 -0.03
N ALA A 73 -6.49 9.44 0.86
CA ALA A 73 -7.91 9.25 0.54
C ALA A 73 -8.77 10.48 0.88
N GLY A 74 -8.31 11.37 1.76
CA GLY A 74 -9.12 12.43 2.35
C GLY A 74 -9.79 11.99 3.66
N PRO A 75 -10.33 12.94 4.46
CA PRO A 75 -11.21 12.60 5.57
C PRO A 75 -12.52 11.99 5.04
N ASP A 76 -13.04 10.98 5.75
CA ASP A 76 -14.39 10.44 5.51
C ASP A 76 -15.48 11.48 5.81
#